data_AF-A0A6V7IIE4-F1
#
_entry.id   AF-A0A6V7IIE4-F1
#
_cell.length_a   1.000
_cell.length_b   1.000
_cell.length_c   1.000
_cell.angle_alpha   90.00
_cell.angle_beta   90.00
_cell.angle_gamma   90.00
#
_symmetry.space_group_name_H-M   'P 1'
#
loop_
_entity.id
_entity.type
_entity.pdbx_description
1 polymer ?
#
loop_
_entity_poly.entity_id
_entity_poly.type
_entity_poly.pdbx_seq_one_letter_code
_entity_poly.pdbx_strand_id
1 'polypeptide(L)' 'RYLPVLKNFPTRYIHEPWVAPLSVQRAAKCIVGRDYSLPMVNHSQSSRINIERMKQVYQQLSKYRSNGD' A
#
# COMPACT_ATOMS: atom_id res chain seq x y z
N ARG A 1 -13.25 12.10 5.76
CA ARG A 1 -14.70 12.15 5.42
C ARG A 1 -15.28 10.78 5.06
N TYR A 2 -14.58 9.94 4.27
CA TYR A 2 -15.11 8.67 3.76
C TYR A 2 -14.92 7.43 4.64
N LEU A 3 -13.98 7.47 5.58
CA LEU A 3 -13.70 6.37 6.52
C LEU A 3 -13.96 6.84 7.97
N PRO A 4 -15.23 6.80 8.45
CA PRO A 4 -15.57 7.24 9.80
C PRO A 4 -14.83 6.49 10.90
N VAL A 5 -14.47 5.23 10.65
CA VAL A 5 -13.74 4.39 11.62
C VAL A 5 -12.35 4.94 11.96
N LEU A 6 -11.74 5.70 11.05
CA LEU A 6 -10.43 6.32 11.27
C LEU A 6 -10.50 7.77 11.75
N LYS A 7 -11.69 8.33 12.00
CA LYS A 7 -11.88 9.78 12.26
C LYS A 7 -11.09 10.32 13.46
N ASN A 8 -10.81 9.48 14.45
CA ASN A 8 -10.13 9.85 15.68
C ASN A 8 -8.61 9.57 15.64
N PHE A 9 -8.08 9.02 14.54
CA PHE A 9 -6.65 8.81 14.42
C PHE A 9 -5.93 10.17 14.33
N PRO A 10 -4.80 10.34 15.04
CA PRO A 10 -3.95 11.52 14.86
C PRO A 10 -3.45 11.64 13.43
N THR A 11 -3.25 12.88 12.94
CA THR A 11 -2.80 13.17 11.56
C THR A 11 -1.53 12.41 11.19
N ARG A 12 -0.60 12.22 12.14
CA ARG A 12 0.66 11.47 11.92
C ARG A 12 0.45 9.99 11.55
N TYR A 13 -0.71 9.41 11.83
CA TYR A 13 -1.00 7.98 11.62
C TYR A 13 -2.18 7.74 10.68
N ILE A 14 -2.91 8.78 10.24
CA ILE A 14 -4.15 8.60 9.47
C ILE A 14 -3.93 7.87 8.13
N HIS A 15 -2.75 8.03 7.53
CA HIS A 15 -2.39 7.39 6.26
C HIS A 15 -1.80 6.00 6.44
N GLU A 16 -1.26 5.69 7.62
CA GLU A 16 -0.59 4.44 7.94
C GLU A 16 -0.99 3.95 9.35
N PRO A 17 -2.29 3.69 9.62
CA PRO A 17 -2.77 3.40 10.97
C PRO A 17 -2.14 2.13 11.58
N TRP A 18 -1.66 1.20 10.74
CA TRP A 18 -0.97 -0.02 11.16
C TRP A 18 0.39 0.22 11.83
N VAL A 19 1.01 1.39 11.64
CA VAL A 19 2.26 1.75 12.35
C VAL A 19 2.00 2.41 13.71
N ALA A 20 0.73 2.69 14.04
CA ALA A 20 0.36 3.33 15.28
C ALA A 20 0.53 2.37 16.48
N PRO A 21 1.11 2.81 17.61
CA PRO A 21 1.15 2.01 18.84
C PRO A 21 -0.25 1.61 19.31
N LEU A 22 -0.36 0.48 20.00
CA LEU A 22 -1.64 -0.04 20.49
C LEU A 22 -2.37 0.96 21.42
N SER A 23 -1.63 1.76 22.18
CA SER A 23 -2.20 2.83 23.02
C SER A 23 -2.94 3.89 22.19
N VAL A 24 -2.38 4.28 21.05
CA VAL A 24 -2.99 5.23 20.11
C VAL A 24 -4.21 4.60 19.44
N GLN A 25 -4.13 3.35 19.01
CA GLN A 25 -5.26 2.62 18.41
C GLN A 25 -6.45 2.52 19.39
N ARG A 26 -6.17 2.20 20.66
CA ARG A 26 -7.18 2.18 21.73
C ARG A 26 -7.79 3.57 21.95
N ALA A 27 -6.98 4.62 22.02
CA ALA A 27 -7.46 5.99 22.18
C ALA A 27 -8.33 6.45 20.99
N ALA A 28 -7.97 6.03 19.77
CA ALA A 28 -8.74 6.30 18.56
C ALA A 28 -10.04 5.46 18.47
N LYS A 29 -10.21 4.46 19.34
CA LYS A 29 -11.32 3.47 19.31
C LYS A 29 -11.38 2.68 18.01
N CYS A 30 -10.22 2.33 17.45
CA CYS A 30 -10.10 1.53 16.25
C CYS A 30 -8.82 0.70 16.31
N ILE A 31 -8.97 -0.62 16.41
CA ILE A 31 -7.90 -1.60 16.44
C ILE A 31 -7.63 -2.09 15.01
N VAL A 32 -6.39 -1.90 14.55
CA VAL A 32 -5.96 -2.39 13.24
C VAL A 32 -5.84 -3.91 13.28
N GLY A 33 -6.36 -4.57 12.25
CA GLY A 33 -6.57 -6.02 12.17
C GLY A 33 -7.97 -6.48 12.64
N ARG A 34 -8.76 -5.60 13.27
CA ARG A 34 -10.13 -5.91 13.73
C ARG A 34 -11.16 -4.91 13.22
N ASP A 35 -11.03 -3.65 13.61
CA ASP A 35 -11.99 -2.59 13.26
C ASP A 35 -11.61 -1.93 11.92
N TYR A 36 -10.32 -1.93 11.60
CA TYR A 36 -9.78 -1.56 10.30
C TYR A 36 -8.78 -2.63 9.85
N SER A 37 -8.72 -2.96 8.56
CA SER A 37 -7.87 -4.04 8.07
C SER A 37 -6.38 -3.70 8.13
N LEU A 38 -5.53 -4.73 8.21
CA LEU A 38 -4.10 -4.59 7.94
C LEU A 38 -3.87 -4.32 6.44
N PRO A 39 -2.72 -3.73 6.05
CA PRO A 39 -2.34 -3.63 4.65
C PRO A 39 -2.38 -5.01 3.98
N MET A 40 -3.09 -5.11 2.86
CA MET A 40 -3.21 -6.38 2.12
C MET A 40 -1.87 -6.84 1.55
N VAL A 41 -0.97 -5.90 1.27
CA VAL A 41 0.36 -6.17 0.70
C VAL A 41 1.40 -5.26 1.33
N ASN A 42 2.66 -5.70 1.31
CA ASN A 42 3.78 -4.82 1.57
C ASN A 42 4.06 -3.96 0.32
N HIS A 43 3.78 -2.66 0.39
CA HIS A 43 3.87 -1.77 -0.76
C HIS A 43 5.30 -1.70 -1.34
N SER A 44 6.34 -1.66 -0.51
CA SER A 44 7.72 -1.53 -1.02
C SER A 44 8.15 -2.78 -1.79
N GLN A 45 7.81 -3.97 -1.28
CA GLN A 45 8.07 -5.23 -1.97
C GLN A 45 7.26 -5.36 -3.27
N SER A 46 5.94 -5.11 -3.21
CA SER A 46 5.06 -5.22 -4.38
C SER A 46 5.40 -4.20 -5.46
N SER A 47 5.69 -2.95 -5.09
CA SER A 47 6.09 -1.91 -6.03
C SER A 47 7.38 -2.29 -6.77
N ARG A 48 8.40 -2.79 -6.06
CA ARG A 48 9.65 -3.26 -6.67
C ARG A 48 9.41 -4.36 -7.70
N ILE A 49 8.61 -5.37 -7.35
CA ILE A 49 8.27 -6.48 -8.26
C ILE A 49 7.52 -5.96 -9.49
N ASN A 50 6.56 -5.05 -9.29
CA ASN A 50 5.77 -4.49 -10.39
C ASN A 50 6.63 -3.68 -11.36
N ILE A 51 7.55 -2.84 -10.85
CA ILE A 51 8.48 -2.07 -11.67
C ILE A 51 9.36 -3.00 -12.52
N GLU A 52 9.88 -4.07 -11.90
CA GLU A 52 10.71 -5.06 -12.60
C GLU A 52 9.94 -5.78 -13.71
N ARG A 53 8.70 -6.18 -13.45
CA ARG A 53 7.82 -6.78 -14.46
C ARG A 53 7.52 -5.83 -15.61
N MET A 54 7.21 -4.56 -15.32
CA MET A 54 7.00 -3.56 -16.37
C MET A 54 8.25 -3.39 -17.24
N LYS A 55 9.45 -3.32 -16.62
CA LYS A 55 10.71 -3.25 -17.36
C LYS A 55 10.90 -4.44 -18.29
N GLN A 56 10.60 -5.66 -17.84
CA GLN A 56 10.69 -6.87 -18.66
C GLN A 56 9.74 -6.81 -19.86
N VAL A 57 8.49 -6.37 -19.66
CA VAL A 57 7.51 -6.21 -20.75
C VAL A 57 8.01 -5.21 -21.80
N TYR A 58 8.49 -4.03 -21.39
CA TYR A 58 9.01 -3.04 -22.34
C TYR A 58 10.24 -3.54 -23.10
N GLN A 59 11.14 -4.29 -22.44
CA GLN A 59 12.29 -4.91 -23.09
C GLN A 59 11.88 -5.98 -24.12
N GLN A 60 10.80 -6.72 -23.87
CA GLN A 60 10.28 -7.69 -24.83
C GLN A 60 9.65 -6.97 -26.03
N LEU A 61 8.83 -5.95 -25.78
CA LEU A 61 8.19 -5.17 -26.85
C LEU A 61 9.21 -4.48 -27.76
N SER A 62 10.30 -3.92 -27.20
CA SER A 62 11.36 -3.32 -28.02
C SER A 62 12.04 -4.35 -28.93
N LYS A 63 12.26 -5.58 -28.45
CA LYS A 63 12.85 -6.67 -29.25
C LYS A 63 11.95 -7.08 -30.42
N TYR A 64 10.64 -7.18 -30.20
CA TYR A 64 9.70 -7.50 -31.28
C TYR A 64 9.61 -6.39 -32.32
N ARG A 65 9.70 -5.12 -31.92
CA ARG A 65 9.71 -3.98 -32.86
C ARG A 65 10.96 -3.97 -33.75
N SER A 66 12.13 -4.31 -33.20
CA SER A 66 13.39 -4.32 -33.98
C SER A 66 13.54 -5.51 -34.92
N ASN A 67 12.77 -6.59 -34.73
CA ASN A 67 12.83 -7.80 -35.56
C ASN A 67 11.74 -7.83 -36.65
N GLY A 68 10.93 -6.77 -36.76
CA GLY A 68 9.83 -6.65 -37.72
C GLY A 68 10.08 -5.66 -38.86
N ASP A 69 11.30 -5.11 -38.96
CA ASP A 69 11.79 -4.30 -40.08
C ASP A 69 12.57 -5.15 -41.09
#